data_AF-A0A5Y4QER2-F1
#
_entry.id   AF-A0A5Y4QER2-F1
#
_cell.length_a   1.000
_cell.length_b   1.000
_cell.length_c   1.000
_cell.angle_alpha   90.00
_cell.angle_beta   90.00
_cell.angle_gamma   90.00
#
_symmetry.space_group_name_H-M   'P 1'
#
loop_
_entity.id
_entity.type
_entity.pdbx_description
1 polymer ?
#
loop_
_entity_poly.entity_id
_entity_poly.type
_entity_poly.pdbx_seq_one_letter_code
_entity_poly.pdbx_strand_id
1 'polypeptide(L)'
;KLLKPVDDHGKPLTCDENGKCKDTDFDFTYTQHTAWLSSKGTLTVFDNGDGRGLEQPALPTMKYSRFVEYKIDEKKGTVQQVWEYGKERGYDFYSPITSVVEYQKDRDTMFGFGGSINLFDVGKPTVGKLNEIDYKTKEVKVEIDVLSDKPNQTHYRALLVHPTQMFK
;
A
#
# COMPACT_ATOMS: atom_id res chain seq x y z
N LYS A 1 7.52 20.27 5.44
CA LYS A 1 6.61 21.13 4.65
C LYS A 1 5.64 20.23 3.89
N LEU A 2 4.41 20.67 3.61
CA LEU A 2 3.42 19.87 2.87
C LEU A 2 3.64 19.96 1.35
N LEU A 3 3.40 18.84 0.64
CA LEU A 3 3.36 18.78 -0.83
C LEU A 3 1.93 19.07 -1.32
N LYS A 4 1.80 19.62 -2.53
CA LYS A 4 0.51 19.92 -3.16
C LYS A 4 0.12 18.79 -4.12
N PRO A 5 -1.03 18.13 -3.95
CA PRO A 5 -1.47 17.08 -4.86
C PRO A 5 -1.83 17.68 -6.23
N VAL A 6 -1.43 16.98 -7.29
CA VAL A 6 -1.71 17.35 -8.69
C VAL A 6 -2.17 16.13 -9.50
N ASP A 7 -2.94 16.38 -10.56
CA ASP A 7 -3.33 15.37 -11.54
C ASP A 7 -2.18 15.00 -12.51
N ASP A 8 -2.48 14.15 -13.49
CA ASP A 8 -1.53 13.69 -14.51
C ASP A 8 -1.11 14.78 -15.51
N HIS A 9 -1.84 15.90 -15.56
CA HIS A 9 -1.51 17.10 -16.30
C HIS A 9 -0.81 18.17 -15.43
N GLY A 10 -0.59 17.89 -14.15
CA GLY A 10 0.05 18.81 -13.20
C GLY A 10 -0.88 19.91 -12.68
N LYS A 11 -2.19 19.80 -12.88
CA LYS A 11 -3.18 20.73 -12.33
C LYS A 11 -3.42 20.40 -10.84
N PRO A 12 -3.49 21.41 -9.96
CA PRO A 12 -3.76 21.20 -8.54
C PRO A 12 -5.09 20.47 -8.28
N LEU A 13 -5.04 19.49 -7.38
CA LEU A 13 -6.22 18.81 -6.85
C LEU A 13 -6.75 19.56 -5.62
N THR A 14 -8.07 19.54 -5.45
CA THR A 14 -8.73 20.12 -4.27
C THR A 14 -8.98 19.04 -3.24
N CYS A 15 -8.28 19.12 -2.12
CA CYS A 15 -8.46 18.25 -0.97
C CYS A 15 -8.73 19.09 0.27
N ASP A 16 -9.55 18.58 1.19
CA ASP A 16 -9.74 19.19 2.49
C ASP A 16 -8.58 18.89 3.46
N GLU A 17 -8.65 19.43 4.68
CA GLU A 17 -7.63 19.26 5.71
C GLU A 17 -7.53 17.82 6.24
N ASN A 18 -8.56 17.01 6.02
CA ASN A 18 -8.59 15.58 6.36
C ASN A 18 -8.00 14.70 5.25
N GLY A 19 -7.63 15.31 4.13
CA GLY A 19 -7.02 14.66 2.97
C GLY A 19 -8.02 14.14 1.95
N LYS A 20 -9.32 14.38 2.12
CA LYS A 20 -10.33 13.94 1.15
C LYS A 20 -10.30 14.82 -0.09
N CYS A 21 -9.95 14.23 -1.22
CA CYS A 21 -9.85 14.92 -2.51
C CYS A 21 -11.12 14.75 -3.35
N LYS A 22 -11.49 15.80 -4.11
CA LYS A 22 -12.68 15.81 -4.97
C LYS A 22 -12.35 15.38 -6.39
N ASP A 23 -13.25 14.60 -7.00
CA ASP A 23 -13.24 14.20 -8.42
C ASP A 23 -11.90 13.57 -8.88
N THR A 24 -11.29 12.76 -8.02
CA THR A 24 -9.99 12.11 -8.26
C THR A 24 -9.84 10.84 -7.43
N ASP A 25 -8.97 9.94 -7.90
CA ASP A 25 -8.54 8.76 -7.14
C ASP A 25 -7.33 9.04 -6.24
N PHE A 26 -6.74 10.25 -6.32
CA PHE A 26 -5.70 10.66 -5.39
C PHE A 26 -6.20 10.58 -3.96
N ASP A 27 -5.47 9.87 -3.11
CA ASP A 27 -5.64 9.93 -1.67
C ASP A 27 -4.27 9.88 -0.99
N PHE A 28 -4.17 10.48 0.19
CA PHE A 28 -2.98 10.38 1.02
C PHE A 28 -2.89 8.98 1.65
N THR A 29 -1.78 8.75 2.34
CA THR A 29 -1.57 7.51 3.08
C THR A 29 -1.83 7.72 4.56
N TYR A 30 -2.43 6.73 5.22
CA TYR A 30 -2.78 6.79 6.63
C TYR A 30 -2.21 5.56 7.33
N THR A 31 -1.57 5.78 8.48
CA THR A 31 -0.89 4.73 9.27
C THR A 31 0.08 3.87 8.45
N GLN A 32 0.72 4.50 7.45
CA GLN A 32 1.43 3.85 6.35
C GLN A 32 2.80 3.28 6.72
N HIS A 33 3.27 2.36 5.88
CA HIS A 33 4.54 1.67 6.03
C HIS A 33 5.35 1.69 4.73
N THR A 34 6.66 1.47 4.89
CA THR A 34 7.65 1.26 3.80
C THR A 34 7.59 2.31 2.69
N ALA A 35 7.57 3.59 3.10
CA ALA A 35 7.75 4.73 2.19
C ALA A 35 9.18 4.72 1.64
N TRP A 36 9.40 3.96 0.57
CA TRP A 36 10.72 3.68 -0.02
C TRP A 36 10.83 4.23 -1.43
N LEU A 37 12.06 4.54 -1.82
CA LEU A 37 12.37 4.96 -3.18
C LEU A 37 12.48 3.72 -4.07
N SER A 38 11.63 3.64 -5.08
CA SER A 38 11.68 2.59 -6.08
C SER A 38 12.89 2.78 -7.03
N SER A 39 13.22 1.73 -7.78
CA SER A 39 14.21 1.81 -8.87
C SER A 39 13.79 2.73 -10.02
N LYS A 40 12.54 3.23 -10.06
CA LYS A 40 12.03 4.23 -11.00
C LYS A 40 12.27 5.67 -10.53
N GLY A 41 12.76 5.86 -9.30
CA GLY A 41 12.90 7.18 -8.67
C GLY A 41 11.58 7.75 -8.14
N THR A 42 10.59 6.90 -7.92
CA THR A 42 9.26 7.23 -7.36
C THR A 42 9.14 6.70 -5.93
N LEU A 43 8.20 7.23 -5.16
CA LEU A 43 7.95 6.81 -3.78
C LEU A 43 6.86 5.74 -3.75
N THR A 44 7.19 4.51 -3.34
CA THR A 44 6.22 3.44 -3.10
C THR A 44 5.88 3.37 -1.62
N VAL A 45 4.60 3.13 -1.29
CA VAL A 45 4.12 3.11 0.09
C VAL A 45 3.06 2.02 0.25
N PHE A 46 3.14 1.27 1.35
CA PHE A 46 2.02 0.44 1.80
C PHE A 46 1.13 1.31 2.68
N ASP A 47 -0.04 1.67 2.17
CA ASP A 47 -1.03 2.49 2.87
C ASP A 47 -1.97 1.56 3.65
N ASN A 48 -1.69 1.37 4.95
CA ASN A 48 -2.47 0.49 5.82
C ASN A 48 -3.93 0.95 5.90
N GLY A 49 -4.17 2.25 6.02
CA GLY A 49 -5.49 2.85 5.87
C GLY A 49 -6.34 2.95 7.14
N ASP A 50 -5.81 2.60 8.32
CA ASP A 50 -6.51 2.94 9.56
C ASP A 50 -6.50 4.46 9.77
N GLY A 51 -7.63 5.00 10.23
CA GLY A 51 -7.82 6.45 10.40
C GLY A 51 -7.86 7.23 9.09
N ARG A 52 -8.15 6.57 7.96
CA ARG A 52 -8.32 7.24 6.65
C ARG A 52 -9.37 8.35 6.75
N GLY A 53 -9.05 9.53 6.20
CA GLY A 53 -9.88 10.73 6.36
C GLY A 53 -9.84 11.34 7.77
N LEU A 54 -8.86 10.96 8.59
CA LEU A 54 -8.73 11.35 10.00
C LEU A 54 -9.97 10.97 10.86
N GLU A 55 -10.67 9.92 10.45
CA GLU A 55 -11.87 9.43 11.12
C GLU A 55 -11.91 7.89 11.15
N GLN A 56 -12.81 7.35 11.96
CA GLN A 56 -13.19 5.94 11.87
C GLN A 56 -14.43 5.83 10.98
N PRO A 57 -14.48 4.86 10.05
CA PRO A 57 -15.66 4.67 9.22
C PRO A 57 -16.83 4.13 10.05
N ALA A 58 -18.05 4.21 9.50
CA ALA A 58 -19.27 3.75 10.18
C ALA A 58 -19.22 2.27 10.58
N LEU A 59 -18.58 1.42 9.77
CA LEU A 59 -18.36 0.00 10.06
C LEU A 59 -16.87 -0.34 9.89
N PRO A 60 -16.28 -1.17 10.78
CA PRO A 60 -14.87 -1.56 10.67
C PRO A 60 -14.49 -2.18 9.31
N THR A 61 -15.42 -2.91 8.69
CA THR A 61 -15.23 -3.59 7.40
C THR A 61 -15.20 -2.65 6.19
N MET A 62 -15.46 -1.36 6.38
CA MET A 62 -15.29 -0.33 5.34
C MET A 62 -13.82 0.11 5.19
N LYS A 63 -12.92 -0.35 6.05
CA LYS A 63 -11.49 -0.09 5.92
C LYS A 63 -10.87 -0.95 4.82
N TYR A 64 -9.84 -0.40 4.19
CA TYR A 64 -9.06 -1.05 3.14
C TYR A 64 -7.62 -0.54 3.16
N SER A 65 -6.71 -1.39 2.69
CA SER A 65 -5.29 -1.04 2.49
C SER A 65 -5.00 -0.85 1.00
N ARG A 66 -3.94 -0.11 0.69
CA ARG A 66 -3.47 0.09 -0.68
C ARG A 66 -1.98 -0.14 -0.80
N PHE A 67 -1.58 -0.67 -1.95
CA PHE A 67 -0.25 -0.40 -2.49
C PHE A 67 -0.39 0.88 -3.30
N VAL A 68 0.45 1.88 -3.06
CA VAL A 68 0.36 3.16 -3.76
C VAL A 68 1.74 3.67 -4.14
N GLU A 69 1.82 4.32 -5.29
CA GLU A 69 3.04 4.94 -5.78
C GLU A 69 2.81 6.41 -6.11
N TYR A 70 3.75 7.25 -5.67
CA TYR A 70 3.75 8.67 -5.90
C TYR A 70 4.98 9.12 -6.68
N LYS A 71 4.77 10.08 -7.58
CA LYS A 71 5.83 10.87 -8.21
C LYS A 71 5.88 12.25 -7.56
N ILE A 72 7.05 12.63 -7.06
CA ILE A 72 7.26 13.92 -6.37
C ILE A 72 8.14 14.81 -7.24
N ASP A 73 7.74 16.07 -7.40
CA ASP A 73 8.60 17.14 -7.91
C ASP A 73 8.98 18.03 -6.72
N GLU A 74 10.18 17.79 -6.18
CA GLU A 74 10.67 18.48 -4.98
C GLU A 74 10.88 19.98 -5.22
N LYS A 75 11.23 20.38 -6.45
CA LYS A 75 11.45 21.77 -6.81
C LYS A 75 10.13 22.56 -6.82
N LYS A 76 9.05 21.95 -7.32
CA LYS A 76 7.71 22.54 -7.34
C LYS A 76 6.93 22.32 -6.04
N GLY A 77 7.36 21.35 -5.21
CA GLY A 77 6.65 20.94 -4.00
C GLY A 77 5.31 20.28 -4.32
N THR A 78 5.25 19.47 -5.39
CA THR A 78 4.02 18.79 -5.85
C THR A 78 4.16 17.28 -5.78
N VAL A 79 3.02 16.59 -5.63
CA VAL A 79 2.93 15.13 -5.59
C VAL A 79 1.80 14.63 -6.50
N GLN A 80 2.07 13.61 -7.29
CA GLN A 80 1.12 12.95 -8.18
C GLN A 80 1.02 11.48 -7.78
N GLN A 81 -0.18 10.97 -7.53
CA GLN A 81 -0.40 9.52 -7.42
C GLN A 81 -0.37 8.92 -8.83
N VAL A 82 0.51 7.95 -9.08
CA VAL A 82 0.74 7.40 -10.43
C VAL A 82 0.27 5.96 -10.57
N TRP A 83 0.03 5.28 -9.44
CA TRP A 83 -0.38 3.88 -9.42
C TRP A 83 -1.02 3.54 -8.08
N GLU A 84 -2.06 2.69 -8.08
CA GLU A 84 -2.59 2.07 -6.87
C GLU A 84 -3.13 0.66 -7.12
N TYR A 85 -3.26 -0.12 -6.04
CA TYR A 85 -3.91 -1.43 -5.99
C TYR A 85 -4.39 -1.74 -4.57
N GLY A 86 -5.46 -2.53 -4.44
CA GLY A 86 -5.90 -3.10 -3.14
C GLY A 86 -7.21 -2.54 -2.59
N LYS A 87 -7.56 -1.30 -2.95
CA LYS A 87 -8.81 -0.62 -2.52
C LYS A 87 -10.06 -1.47 -2.73
N GLU A 88 -10.22 -2.01 -3.95
CA GLU A 88 -11.38 -2.82 -4.34
C GLU A 88 -11.41 -4.23 -3.74
N ARG A 89 -10.36 -4.64 -3.01
CA ARG A 89 -10.31 -5.95 -2.34
C ARG A 89 -10.86 -5.92 -0.91
N GLY A 90 -11.17 -4.73 -0.39
CA GLY A 90 -11.86 -4.55 0.88
C GLY A 90 -11.16 -5.18 2.08
N TYR A 91 -11.96 -5.65 3.03
CA TYR A 91 -11.48 -6.11 4.34
C TYR A 91 -10.59 -7.36 4.27
N ASP A 92 -10.79 -8.24 3.28
CA ASP A 92 -9.97 -9.44 3.07
C ASP A 92 -8.54 -9.13 2.59
N PHE A 93 -8.26 -7.88 2.25
CA PHE A 93 -6.94 -7.37 1.91
C PHE A 93 -6.42 -6.34 2.93
N TYR A 94 -7.26 -5.92 3.87
CA TYR A 94 -6.96 -4.87 4.83
C TYR A 94 -5.95 -5.38 5.88
N SER A 95 -4.81 -4.70 5.95
CA SER A 95 -3.79 -4.91 6.98
C SER A 95 -3.67 -3.66 7.86
N PRO A 96 -4.28 -3.62 9.06
CA PRO A 96 -4.24 -2.46 9.96
C PRO A 96 -2.83 -2.03 10.38
N ILE A 97 -1.85 -2.94 10.41
CA ILE A 97 -0.50 -2.66 10.90
C ILE A 97 0.56 -3.37 10.05
N THR A 98 1.83 -3.04 10.29
CA THR A 98 2.99 -3.71 9.67
C THR A 98 2.96 -3.61 8.14
N SER A 99 3.35 -4.66 7.42
CA SER A 99 3.28 -4.77 5.95
C SER A 99 4.41 -4.06 5.20
N VAL A 100 4.53 -4.37 3.91
CA VAL A 100 5.55 -3.81 3.00
C VAL A 100 5.07 -3.83 1.56
N VAL A 101 5.54 -2.86 0.78
CA VAL A 101 5.46 -2.87 -0.68
C VAL A 101 6.82 -2.47 -1.28
N GLU A 102 7.20 -3.07 -2.40
CA GLU A 102 8.43 -2.75 -3.13
C GLU A 102 8.28 -3.08 -4.62
N TYR A 103 8.67 -2.14 -5.49
CA TYR A 103 8.64 -2.34 -6.94
C TYR A 103 9.80 -3.23 -7.42
N GLN A 104 9.47 -4.25 -8.22
CA GLN A 104 10.39 -5.24 -8.76
C GLN A 104 10.61 -4.99 -10.27
N LYS A 105 11.78 -4.45 -10.60
CA LYS A 105 12.11 -4.00 -11.97
C LYS A 105 12.30 -5.15 -12.95
N ASP A 106 12.76 -6.31 -12.49
CA ASP A 106 13.10 -7.45 -13.34
C ASP A 106 11.88 -8.06 -14.05
N ARG A 107 10.69 -7.92 -13.46
CA ARG A 107 9.42 -8.46 -14.00
C ARG A 107 8.31 -7.42 -14.16
N ASP A 108 8.60 -6.15 -13.87
CA ASP A 108 7.63 -5.05 -13.84
C ASP A 108 6.42 -5.38 -12.95
N THR A 109 6.69 -5.84 -11.72
CA THR A 109 5.67 -6.15 -10.71
C THR A 109 5.79 -5.25 -9.48
N MET A 110 4.69 -5.08 -8.77
CA MET A 110 4.67 -4.55 -7.42
C MET A 110 4.61 -5.73 -6.45
N PHE A 111 5.71 -5.99 -5.75
CA PHE A 111 5.71 -6.93 -4.64
C PHE A 111 5.06 -6.28 -3.43
N GLY A 112 4.24 -7.03 -2.71
CA GLY A 112 3.71 -6.59 -1.43
C GLY A 112 3.48 -7.74 -0.48
N PHE A 113 3.43 -7.40 0.80
CA PHE A 113 3.08 -8.32 1.87
C PHE A 113 2.15 -7.61 2.85
N GLY A 114 0.89 -8.04 2.91
CA GLY A 114 -0.06 -7.63 3.94
C GLY A 114 0.12 -8.48 5.20
N GLY A 115 0.64 -7.89 6.27
CA GLY A 115 1.11 -8.64 7.45
C GLY A 115 0.07 -8.91 8.54
N SER A 116 -1.12 -8.35 8.42
CA SER A 116 -2.08 -8.33 9.52
C SER A 116 -3.54 -8.49 9.08
N ILE A 117 -3.78 -9.21 7.98
CA ILE A 117 -5.15 -9.47 7.50
C ILE A 117 -5.88 -10.35 8.52
N ASN A 118 -7.16 -10.04 8.78
CA ASN A 118 -8.01 -10.70 9.78
C ASN A 118 -7.44 -10.66 11.21
N LEU A 119 -6.60 -9.67 11.54
CA LEU A 119 -6.01 -9.52 12.88
C LEU A 119 -7.08 -9.46 13.98
N PHE A 120 -8.26 -8.90 13.70
CA PHE A 120 -9.33 -8.73 14.68
C PHE A 120 -10.35 -9.88 14.71
N ASP A 121 -10.18 -10.92 13.88
CA ASP A 121 -11.01 -12.12 13.93
C ASP A 121 -10.60 -12.97 15.12
N VAL A 122 -11.26 -12.75 16.25
CA VAL A 122 -10.89 -13.36 17.54
C VAL A 122 -10.85 -14.90 17.43
N GLY A 123 -9.73 -15.49 17.83
CA GLY A 123 -9.54 -16.94 17.82
C GLY A 123 -9.15 -17.51 16.46
N LYS A 124 -8.98 -16.69 15.42
CA LYS A 124 -8.49 -17.10 14.10
C LYS A 124 -7.00 -16.75 13.92
N PRO A 125 -6.25 -17.56 13.16
CA PRO A 125 -4.92 -17.16 12.69
C PRO A 125 -4.98 -15.84 11.92
N THR A 126 -3.97 -15.00 12.11
CA THR A 126 -3.76 -13.81 11.28
C THR A 126 -3.08 -14.20 9.98
N VAL A 127 -3.51 -13.57 8.88
CA VAL A 127 -3.03 -13.88 7.53
C VAL A 127 -1.94 -12.90 7.13
N GLY A 128 -0.79 -13.45 6.73
CA GLY A 128 0.28 -12.77 6.03
C GLY A 128 0.16 -13.07 4.53
N LYS A 129 -0.28 -12.12 3.71
CA LYS A 129 -0.53 -12.34 2.28
C LYS A 129 0.61 -11.77 1.45
N LEU A 130 1.35 -12.63 0.76
CA LEU A 130 2.37 -12.28 -0.23
C LEU A 130 1.70 -12.06 -1.59
N ASN A 131 2.05 -10.97 -2.26
CA ASN A 131 1.58 -10.67 -3.60
C ASN A 131 2.72 -10.22 -4.52
N GLU A 132 2.65 -10.65 -5.78
CA GLU A 132 3.25 -9.92 -6.89
C GLU A 132 2.13 -9.51 -7.86
N ILE A 133 1.96 -8.21 -8.04
CA ILE A 133 0.92 -7.62 -8.91
C ILE A 133 1.60 -7.06 -10.15
N ASP A 134 1.14 -7.44 -11.33
CA ASP A 134 1.61 -6.84 -12.58
C ASP A 134 1.39 -5.34 -12.57
N TYR A 135 2.46 -4.57 -12.77
CA TYR A 135 2.40 -3.12 -12.65
C TYR A 135 1.47 -2.53 -13.71
N LYS A 136 1.49 -3.07 -14.93
CA LYS A 136 0.71 -2.58 -16.07
C LYS A 136 -0.74 -3.04 -16.01
N THR A 137 -0.98 -4.33 -15.87
CA THR A 137 -2.32 -4.93 -16.02
C THR A 137 -3.08 -5.06 -14.70
N LYS A 138 -2.40 -4.90 -13.55
CA LYS A 138 -2.94 -5.17 -12.20
C LYS A 138 -3.32 -6.64 -11.97
N GLU A 139 -2.94 -7.53 -12.87
CA GLU A 139 -3.16 -8.97 -12.73
C GLU A 139 -2.31 -9.51 -11.58
N VAL A 140 -2.91 -10.37 -10.75
CA VAL A 140 -2.22 -11.08 -9.69
C VAL A 140 -1.34 -12.16 -10.33
N LYS A 141 -0.01 -12.01 -10.22
CA LYS A 141 0.95 -13.00 -10.73
C LYS A 141 1.33 -14.03 -9.67
N VAL A 142 1.37 -13.59 -8.41
CA VAL A 142 1.59 -14.44 -7.24
C VAL A 142 0.64 -14.00 -6.13
N GLU A 143 0.00 -14.97 -5.48
CA GLU A 143 -0.68 -14.79 -4.20
C GLU A 143 -0.44 -16.01 -3.31
N ILE A 144 0.14 -15.82 -2.13
CA ILE A 144 0.46 -16.88 -1.18
C ILE A 144 0.13 -16.39 0.23
N ASP A 145 -0.64 -17.19 0.98
CA ASP A 145 -1.01 -16.86 2.36
C ASP A 145 -0.17 -17.65 3.37
N VAL A 146 0.33 -16.94 4.38
CA VAL A 146 1.00 -17.47 5.56
C VAL A 146 0.06 -17.28 6.75
N LEU A 147 -0.40 -18.38 7.34
CA LEU A 147 -1.21 -18.34 8.55
C LEU A 147 -0.29 -18.33 9.77
N SER A 148 -0.58 -17.46 10.74
CA SER A 148 0.13 -17.47 12.02
C SER A 148 -0.11 -18.78 12.79
N ASP A 149 0.89 -19.21 13.56
CA ASP A 149 0.80 -20.45 14.37
C ASP A 149 -0.13 -20.30 15.58
N LYS A 150 -0.41 -19.06 16.00
CA LYS A 150 -1.34 -18.72 17.07
C LYS A 150 -2.40 -17.73 16.59
N PRO A 151 -3.59 -17.71 17.21
CA PRO A 151 -4.62 -16.73 16.91
C PRO A 151 -4.13 -15.28 17.09
N ASN A 152 -4.63 -14.38 16.24
CA ASN A 152 -4.45 -12.93 16.36
C ASN A 152 -2.97 -12.48 16.50
N GLN A 153 -2.04 -13.23 15.91
CA GLN A 153 -0.59 -12.98 15.96
C GLN A 153 -0.12 -12.39 14.62
N THR A 154 0.07 -11.08 14.58
CA THR A 154 0.52 -10.37 13.36
C THR A 154 1.87 -10.87 12.85
N HIS A 155 2.02 -10.85 11.52
CA HIS A 155 3.32 -10.90 10.86
C HIS A 155 3.92 -9.48 10.82
N TYR A 156 5.18 -9.34 10.40
CA TYR A 156 5.80 -8.01 10.24
C TYR A 156 6.00 -7.64 8.77
N ARG A 157 6.94 -8.29 8.08
CA ARG A 157 7.31 -8.04 6.67
C ARG A 157 7.78 -9.33 6.00
N ALA A 158 7.88 -9.28 4.67
CA ALA A 158 8.58 -10.25 3.86
C ALA A 158 9.50 -9.54 2.85
N LEU A 159 10.41 -10.28 2.24
CA LEU A 159 11.30 -9.78 1.18
C LEU A 159 11.27 -10.74 0.01
N LEU A 160 11.36 -10.20 -1.20
CA LEU A 160 11.65 -10.98 -2.39
C LEU A 160 13.18 -11.14 -2.49
N VAL A 161 13.67 -12.35 -2.26
CA VAL A 161 15.12 -12.64 -2.23
C VAL A 161 15.60 -13.27 -3.54
N HIS A 162 16.81 -12.92 -3.96
CA HIS A 162 17.43 -13.45 -5.17
C HIS A 162 18.64 -14.33 -4.82
N PRO A 163 18.56 -15.67 -4.95
CA PRO A 163 19.66 -16.58 -4.62
C PRO A 163 20.98 -16.22 -5.31
N THR A 164 20.92 -15.70 -6.54
CA THR A 164 22.08 -15.26 -7.33
C THR A 164 22.85 -14.09 -6.72
N GLN A 165 22.29 -13.39 -5.72
CA GLN A 165 22.92 -12.26 -5.05
C GLN A 165 23.35 -12.56 -3.61
N MET A 166 23.09 -13.77 -3.10
CA MET A 166 23.36 -14.12 -1.69
C MET A 166 24.84 -14.30 -1.38
N PHE A 167 25.62 -14.80 -2.33
CA PHE A 167 27.05 -15.05 -2.19
C PHE A 167 27.79 -14.29 -3.29
N LYS A 168 28.60 -13.30 -2.89
CA LYS A 168 29.42 -12.47 -3.78
C LYS A 168 30.86 -12.98 -3.84
#